data_AF-A0A661TU57-F1
#
_entry.id   AF-A0A661TU57-F1
#
_cell.length_a   1.000
_cell.length_b   1.000
_cell.length_c   1.000
_cell.angle_alpha   90.00
_cell.angle_beta   90.00
_cell.angle_gamma   90.00
#
_symmetry.space_group_name_H-M   'P 1'
#
loop_
_entity.id
_entity.type
_entity.pdbx_description
1 polymer ?
#
loop_
_entity_poly.entity_id
_entity_poly.type
_entity_poly.pdbx_seq_one_letter_code
_entity_poly.pdbx_strand_id
1 'polypeptide(L)' 'MTHCFFVSDLHGDIERYEKFFGAIRTQKPDMVFIGGDILPSQHTYLKTIDIS' A
#
# COMPACT_ATOMS: atom_id res chain seq x y z
N MET A 1 22.06 -0.16 -13.43
CA MET A 1 21.20 -1.23 -12.91
C MET A 1 19.87 -0.57 -12.55
N THR A 2 18.75 -1.21 -12.86
CA THR A 2 17.41 -0.68 -12.56
C THR A 2 16.95 -1.25 -11.22
N HIS A 3 16.61 -0.38 -10.28
CA HIS A 3 16.14 -0.75 -8.95
C HIS A 3 14.62 -0.73 -8.91
N CYS A 4 14.01 -1.89 -8.67
CA CYS A 4 12.56 -2.02 -8.67
C CYS A 4 12.07 -2.46 -7.29
N PHE A 5 10.94 -1.90 -6.88
CA PHE A 5 10.20 -2.37 -5.72
C PHE A 5 9.06 -3.27 -6.15
N PHE A 6 8.79 -4.32 -5.38
CA PHE A 6 7.60 -5.14 -5.50
C PHE A 6 6.93 -5.23 -4.13
N VAL A 7 5.62 -4.99 -4.08
CA VAL A 7 4.82 -5.12 -2.85
C VAL A 7 3.53 -5.90 -3.13
N SER A 8 3.13 -6.73 -2.17
CA SER A 8 1.85 -7.41 -2.13
C SER A 8 1.22 -7.32 -0.73
N ASP A 9 -0.07 -7.63 -0.63
CA ASP A 9 -0.78 -7.86 0.64
C ASP A 9 -0.78 -6.66 1.61
N LEU A 10 -0.97 -5.46 1.06
CA LEU A 10 -1.17 -4.26 1.86
C LEU A 10 -2.47 -4.34 2.67
N HIS A 11 -3.51 -4.98 2.12
CA HIS A 11 -4.79 -5.30 2.77
C HIS A 11 -5.46 -4.12 3.49
N GLY A 12 -5.25 -2.90 3.00
CA GLY A 12 -5.75 -1.69 3.66
C GLY A 12 -5.09 -1.32 5.00
N ASP A 13 -4.00 -1.99 5.39
CA ASP A 13 -3.27 -1.73 6.64
C ASP A 13 -2.42 -0.47 6.51
N ILE A 14 -2.84 0.62 7.16
CA ILE A 14 -2.20 1.95 7.09
C ILE A 14 -0.72 1.88 7.47
N GLU A 15 -0.33 1.08 8.46
CA GLU A 15 1.07 0.99 8.90
C GLU A 15 1.96 0.38 7.80
N ARG A 16 1.42 -0.60 7.05
CA ARG A 16 2.12 -1.18 5.89
C ARG A 16 2.29 -0.16 4.77
N TYR A 17 1.27 0.66 4.51
CA TYR A 17 1.37 1.75 3.54
C TYR A 17 2.42 2.77 3.95
N GLU A 18 2.45 3.19 5.22
CA GLU A 18 3.45 4.15 5.71
C GLU A 18 4.88 3.63 5.55
N LYS A 19 5.14 2.37 5.94
CA LYS A 19 6.45 1.74 5.75
C LYS A 19 6.83 1.64 4.27
N PHE A 20 5.88 1.25 3.43
CA PHE A 20 6.10 1.13 1.98
C PHE A 20 6.45 2.49 1.34
N PHE A 21 5.66 3.53 1.61
CA PHE A 21 5.94 4.87 1.10
C PHE A 21 7.23 5.47 1.69
N GLY A 22 7.55 5.18 2.95
CA GLY A 22 8.82 5.55 3.58
C GLY A 22 10.02 4.92 2.86
N ALA A 23 9.90 3.63 2.49
CA ALA A 23 10.93 2.93 1.73
C ALA A 23 11.10 3.51 0.32
N ILE A 24 10.00 3.83 -0.38
CA ILE A 24 10.06 4.46 -1.72
C ILE A 24 10.79 5.81 -1.65
N ARG A 25 10.45 6.65 -0.67
CA ARG A 25 11.08 7.98 -0.50
C ARG A 25 12.58 7.88 -0.22
N THR A 26 12.98 6.90 0.59
CA THR A 26 14.38 6.73 1.00
C THR A 26 15.23 6.08 -0.10
N GLN A 27 14.72 5.01 -0.73
CA GLN A 27 15.50 4.21 -1.68
C GLN A 27 15.33 4.64 -3.13
N LYS A 28 14.28 5.42 -3.46
CA LYS A 28 14.01 5.98 -4.79
C LYS A 28 14.14 4.94 -5.92
N PRO A 29 13.34 3.86 -5.90
CA PRO A 29 13.35 2.88 -6.98
C PRO A 29 12.93 3.51 -8.30
N ASP A 30 13.45 3.01 -9.41
CA ASP A 30 13.10 3.42 -10.77
C ASP A 30 11.67 3.00 -11.13
N MET A 31 11.21 1.88 -10.58
CA MET A 31 9.87 1.34 -10.80
C MET A 31 9.31 0.68 -9.54
N VAL A 32 7.99 0.75 -9.39
CA VAL A 32 7.25 0.13 -8.30
C VAL A 32 6.15 -0.75 -8.89
N PHE A 33 6.22 -2.04 -8.59
CA PHE A 33 5.23 -3.04 -8.95
C PHE A 33 4.36 -3.32 -7.73
N ILE A 34 3.05 -3.21 -7.89
CA ILE A 34 2.07 -3.44 -6.84
C ILE A 34 1.18 -4.61 -7.29
N GLY A 35 1.14 -5.68 -6.51
CA GLY A 35 0.32 -6.86 -6.78
C GLY A 35 -0.57 -7.25 -5.60
N GLY A 36 -1.51 -8.17 -5.82
CA GLY A 36 -2.32 -8.78 -4.76
C GLY A 36 -3.35 -7.84 -4.10
N ASP A 37 -3.72 -8.15 -2.85
CA ASP A 37 -4.78 -7.48 -2.09
C ASP A 37 -4.32 -6.13 -1.53
N ILE A 38 -4.57 -5.07 -2.31
CA ILE A 38 -4.22 -3.68 -1.96
C ILE A 38 -5.29 -3.07 -1.05
N LEU A 39 -6.55 -3.31 -1.40
CA LEU A 39 -7.70 -2.77 -0.69
C LEU A 39 -7.98 -3.57 0.59
N PRO A 40 -8.63 -2.96 1.58
CA PRO A 40 -9.14 -3.70 2.72
C PRO A 40 -10.04 -4.83 2.22
N SER A 41 -9.95 -6.03 2.82
CA SER A 41 -11.01 -7.01 2.62
C SER A 41 -12.36 -6.40 3.01
N GLN A 42 -13.42 -6.89 2.37
CA GLN A 42 -14.79 -6.37 2.48
C GLN A 42 -15.29 -6.20 3.93
N HIS A 43 -14.63 -6.80 4.93
CA HIS A 43 -14.91 -6.60 6.36
C HIS A 43 -14.63 -5.17 6.88
N THR A 44 -13.75 -4.40 6.23
CA THR A 44 -13.34 -3.07 6.73
C THR A 44 -14.11 -1.90 6.06
N TYR A 45 -14.86 -2.17 4.99
CA TYR A 45 -15.51 -1.12 4.18
C TYR A 45 -16.70 -0.41 4.87
N LEU A 46 -17.14 -0.87 6.05
CA LEU A 46 -18.29 -0.31 6.78
C LEU A 46 -17.93 0.79 7.80
N LYS A 47 -16.67 1.25 7.88
CA LYS A 47 -16.27 2.20 8.94
C LYS A 47 -16.30 3.68 8.55
N THR A 48 -16.71 4.05 7.34
CA THR A 48 -16.81 5.46 6.96
C THR A 48 -17.93 5.70 5.94
N ILE A 49 -19.17 5.47 6.35
CA ILE A 49 -20.28 6.28 5.84
C ILE A 49 -20.52 7.33 6.91
N ASP A 50 -19.76 8.43 6.80
CA ASP A 50 -20.06 9.65 7.53
C ASP A 50 -21.28 10.27 6.83
N ILE A 51 -22.48 10.01 7.35
CA ILE A 51 -23.69 10.71 6.90
C ILE A 51 -23.60 12.10 7.53
N SER A 52 -23.13 13.05 6.71
CA SER A 52 -23.16 14.49 6.98
C SER A 52 -24.60 15.00 7.16
#